data_AF-A0A2S7IJJ2-F1
#
_entry.id   AF-A0A2S7IJJ2-F1
#
_cell.length_a   1.000
_cell.length_b   1.000
_cell.length_c   1.000
_cell.angle_alpha   90.00
_cell.angle_beta   90.00
_cell.angle_gamma   90.00
#
_symmetry.space_group_name_H-M   'P 1'
#
loop_
_entity.id
_entity.type
_entity.pdbx_description
1 polymer ?
#
loop_
_entity_poly.entity_id
_entity_poly.type
_entity_poly.pdbx_seq_one_letter_code
_entity_poly.pdbx_strand_id
1 'polypeptide(L)'
;MKVPFLLLFLSFLTNNLFAQELRTGSHDLRIQWIEFNNAKPGTVEVTSLGKGKYKIEGEQRDPTRNEYVTIKGTLEVAERKLLFDGKIVSRIEYINEGKPCERVGPQVFRATGTRKYWRLFEKLNCDRITTDYIDIFF
;
A
#
# COMPACT_ATOMS: atom_id res chain seq x y z
N MET A 1 46.69 22.37 43.56
CA MET A 1 45.37 21.76 43.82
C MET A 1 44.73 21.47 42.47
N LYS A 2 44.71 20.22 42.03
CA LYS A 2 44.27 19.81 40.68
C LYS A 2 42.88 19.17 40.79
N VAL A 3 41.88 19.76 40.14
CA VAL A 3 40.53 19.19 40.01
C VAL A 3 40.44 18.49 38.65
N PRO A 4 40.07 17.20 38.57
CA PRO A 4 39.90 16.55 37.29
C PRO A 4 38.49 16.85 36.74
N PHE A 5 38.44 17.29 35.49
CA PHE A 5 37.20 17.50 34.75
C PHE A 5 36.82 16.18 34.07
N LEU A 6 35.79 15.51 34.58
CA LEU A 6 35.29 14.25 34.02
C LEU A 6 34.35 14.58 32.84
N LEU A 7 34.85 14.46 31.62
CA LEU A 7 34.03 14.55 30.41
C LEU A 7 33.16 13.28 30.27
N LEU A 8 31.86 13.44 30.50
CA LEU A 8 30.86 12.42 30.26
C LEU A 8 30.57 12.36 28.75
N PHE A 9 31.11 11.35 28.06
CA PHE A 9 30.73 11.06 26.68
C PHE A 9 29.33 10.44 26.66
N LEU A 10 28.32 11.23 26.28
CA LEU A 10 26.98 10.72 25.98
C LEU A 10 27.04 10.01 24.62
N SER A 11 27.19 8.69 24.63
CA SER A 11 27.02 7.87 23.43
C SER A 11 25.52 7.81 23.10
N PHE A 12 25.12 8.57 22.07
CA PHE A 12 23.82 8.35 21.43
C PHE A 12 23.84 6.97 20.77
N LEU A 13 23.22 5.99 21.43
CA LEU A 13 22.86 4.73 20.80
C LEU A 13 21.88 5.06 19.68
N THR A 14 22.34 5.07 18.43
CA THR A 14 21.45 5.04 17.28
C THR A 14 20.72 3.72 17.34
N ASN A 15 19.49 3.73 17.82
CA ASN A 15 18.60 2.60 17.63
C ASN A 15 18.37 2.47 16.13
N ASN A 16 19.17 1.64 15.47
CA ASN A 16 18.74 0.99 14.24
C ASN A 16 17.63 0.03 14.67
N LEU A 17 16.42 0.58 14.90
CA LEU A 17 15.22 -0.22 14.73
C LEU A 17 15.33 -0.76 13.31
N PHE A 18 15.57 -2.06 13.17
CA PHE A 18 15.42 -2.74 11.90
C PHE A 18 13.99 -2.44 11.44
N ALA A 19 13.84 -1.47 10.53
CA ALA A 19 12.57 -1.20 9.90
C ALA A 19 12.18 -2.50 9.19
N GLN A 20 10.98 -3.00 9.48
CA GLN A 20 10.48 -4.20 8.82
C GLN A 20 10.52 -3.96 7.31
N GLU A 21 11.31 -4.76 6.59
CA GLU A 21 11.40 -4.61 5.13
C GLU A 21 10.18 -5.21 4.45
N LEU A 22 9.68 -4.54 3.42
CA LEU A 22 8.68 -5.10 2.52
C LEU A 22 9.37 -6.07 1.57
N ARG A 23 8.79 -7.26 1.40
CA ARG A 23 9.22 -8.22 0.38
C ARG A 23 9.13 -7.55 -0.99
N THR A 24 10.21 -7.58 -1.76
CA THR A 24 10.21 -7.14 -3.15
C THR A 24 9.72 -8.25 -4.08
N GLY A 25 9.37 -7.89 -5.31
CA GLY A 25 8.85 -8.82 -6.31
C GLY A 25 7.34 -8.68 -6.50
N SER A 26 6.75 -9.75 -7.00
CA SER A 26 5.33 -9.82 -7.32
C SER A 26 4.46 -10.09 -6.08
N HIS A 27 3.32 -9.39 -6.00
CA HIS A 27 2.25 -9.59 -5.03
C HIS A 27 0.90 -9.61 -5.72
N ASP A 28 -0.05 -10.41 -5.20
CA ASP A 28 -1.45 -10.34 -5.64
C ASP A 28 -2.04 -8.96 -5.31
N LEU A 29 -2.75 -8.38 -6.28
CA LEU A 29 -3.60 -7.20 -6.11
C LEU A 29 -5.05 -7.58 -6.35
N ARG A 30 -5.95 -7.20 -5.43
CA ARG A 30 -7.38 -7.46 -5.59
C ARG A 30 -8.22 -6.23 -5.27
N ILE A 31 -9.30 -6.04 -6.02
CA ILE A 31 -10.47 -5.28 -5.61
C ILE A 31 -11.67 -6.24 -5.50
N GLN A 32 -12.45 -6.16 -4.41
CA GLN A 32 -13.53 -7.12 -4.12
C GLN A 32 -14.51 -7.31 -5.29
N TRP A 33 -14.77 -6.25 -6.05
CA TRP A 33 -15.81 -6.21 -7.08
C TRP A 33 -15.45 -7.12 -8.26
N ILE A 34 -14.17 -7.17 -8.62
CA ILE A 34 -13.66 -8.05 -9.67
C ILE A 34 -13.55 -9.49 -9.14
N GLU A 35 -13.19 -9.66 -7.86
CA GLU A 35 -13.15 -10.99 -7.23
C GLU A 35 -14.53 -11.67 -7.20
N PHE A 36 -15.60 -10.91 -6.99
CA PHE A 36 -16.98 -11.45 -7.03
C PHE A 36 -17.37 -12.02 -8.39
N ASN A 37 -16.70 -11.62 -9.47
CA ASN A 37 -16.90 -12.18 -10.81
C ASN A 37 -16.10 -13.48 -11.03
N ASN A 38 -15.49 -14.07 -9.98
CA ASN A 38 -14.54 -15.18 -10.05
C ASN A 38 -13.31 -14.89 -10.95
N ALA A 39 -12.99 -13.61 -11.13
CA ALA A 39 -11.83 -13.21 -11.92
C ALA A 39 -10.53 -13.52 -11.16
N LYS A 40 -9.45 -13.70 -11.92
CA LYS A 40 -8.14 -13.96 -11.34
C LYS A 40 -7.65 -12.73 -10.54
N PRO A 41 -6.81 -12.95 -9.52
CA PRO A 41 -6.08 -11.86 -8.89
C PRO A 41 -5.25 -11.09 -9.92
N GLY A 42 -5.12 -9.79 -9.71
CA GLY A 42 -4.15 -8.98 -10.41
C GLY A 42 -2.77 -9.13 -9.78
N THR A 43 -1.84 -8.32 -10.27
CA THR A 43 -0.46 -8.36 -9.79
C THR A 43 0.10 -6.95 -9.67
N VAL A 44 0.88 -6.72 -8.61
CA VAL A 44 1.75 -5.56 -8.45
C VAL A 44 3.18 -6.00 -8.28
N GLU A 45 4.08 -5.26 -8.90
CA GLU A 45 5.52 -5.42 -8.72
C GLU A 45 6.03 -4.38 -7.72
N VAL A 46 6.76 -4.85 -6.70
CA VAL A 46 7.37 -4.03 -5.67
C VAL A 46 8.89 -4.04 -5.82
N THR A 47 9.48 -2.87 -6.06
CA THR A 47 10.93 -2.73 -6.23
C THR A 47 11.51 -1.83 -5.14
N SER A 48 12.59 -2.25 -4.48
CA SER A 48 13.27 -1.40 -3.49
C SER A 48 13.88 -0.16 -4.14
N LEU A 49 13.70 0.99 -3.48
CA LEU A 49 14.39 2.25 -3.78
C LEU A 49 15.49 2.55 -2.75
N GLY A 50 15.70 1.65 -1.79
CA GLY A 50 16.61 1.83 -0.66
C GLY A 50 16.00 2.62 0.50
N LYS A 51 16.65 2.54 1.68
CA LYS A 51 16.27 3.26 2.91
C LYS A 51 14.80 3.03 3.33
N GLY A 52 14.28 1.82 3.13
CA GLY A 52 12.88 1.48 3.48
C GLY A 52 11.81 2.08 2.56
N LYS A 53 12.21 2.65 1.40
CA LYS A 53 11.29 3.12 0.36
C LYS A 53 11.20 2.09 -0.77
N TYR A 54 10.02 1.98 -1.37
CA TYR A 54 9.75 1.06 -2.46
C TYR A 54 8.94 1.75 -3.55
N LYS A 55 9.11 1.32 -4.79
CA LYS A 55 8.19 1.60 -5.90
C LYS A 55 7.18 0.46 -5.98
N ILE A 56 5.92 0.80 -6.27
CA ILE A 56 4.86 -0.17 -6.58
C ILE A 56 4.17 0.20 -7.88
N GLU A 57 3.91 -0.78 -8.74
CA GLU A 57 3.14 -0.60 -9.98
C GLU A 57 2.44 -1.91 -10.37
N GLY A 58 1.17 -1.82 -10.79
CA GLY A 58 0.44 -2.98 -11.28
C GLY A 58 -1.05 -2.79 -11.36
N GLU A 59 -1.76 -3.89 -11.60
CA GLU A 59 -3.20 -3.86 -11.88
C GLU A 59 -3.90 -5.21 -11.70
N GLN A 60 -5.22 -5.14 -11.53
CA GLN A 60 -6.16 -6.25 -11.75
C GLN A 60 -7.18 -5.82 -12.80
N ARG A 61 -7.57 -6.74 -13.69
CA ARG A 61 -8.55 -6.50 -14.74
C ARG A 61 -9.57 -7.65 -14.85
N ASP A 62 -10.82 -7.29 -15.07
CA ASP A 62 -11.85 -8.16 -15.65
C ASP A 62 -12.14 -7.67 -17.07
N PRO A 63 -11.63 -8.37 -18.11
CA PRO A 63 -11.82 -7.95 -19.49
C PRO A 63 -13.27 -8.10 -19.97
N THR A 64 -14.04 -9.00 -19.37
CA THR A 64 -15.44 -9.27 -19.77
C THR A 64 -16.33 -8.05 -19.49
N ARG A 65 -16.07 -7.37 -18.37
CA ARG A 65 -16.85 -6.20 -17.93
C ARG A 65 -16.10 -4.87 -18.10
N ASN A 66 -14.88 -4.93 -18.63
CA ASN A 66 -13.97 -3.78 -18.71
C ASN A 66 -13.83 -3.08 -17.35
N GLU A 67 -13.64 -3.87 -16.31
CA GLU A 67 -13.44 -3.43 -14.94
C GLU A 67 -11.96 -3.56 -14.58
N TYR A 68 -11.45 -2.66 -13.75
CA TYR A 68 -10.06 -2.70 -13.35
C TYR A 68 -9.80 -1.96 -12.04
N VAL A 69 -8.67 -2.29 -11.43
CA VAL A 69 -7.95 -1.43 -10.49
C VAL A 69 -6.50 -1.34 -10.93
N THR A 70 -5.96 -0.13 -11.00
CA THR A 70 -4.52 0.12 -11.22
C THR A 70 -3.94 0.85 -10.02
N ILE A 71 -2.67 0.62 -9.74
CA ILE A 71 -1.92 1.30 -8.68
C ILE A 71 -0.52 1.61 -9.18
N LYS A 72 -0.07 2.84 -8.93
CA LYS A 72 1.30 3.28 -9.24
C LYS A 72 1.75 4.33 -8.25
N GLY A 73 2.89 4.12 -7.59
CA GLY A 73 3.41 5.07 -6.62
C GLY A 73 4.61 4.54 -5.84
N THR A 74 4.77 5.07 -4.64
CA THR A 74 5.81 4.67 -3.69
C THR A 74 5.21 4.18 -2.38
N LEU A 75 5.94 3.31 -1.68
CA LEU A 75 5.57 2.78 -0.37
C LEU A 75 6.69 3.03 0.64
N GLU A 76 6.30 3.30 1.87
CA GLU A 76 7.14 3.21 3.07
C GLU A 76 6.49 2.27 4.08
N VAL A 77 7.29 1.42 4.73
CA VAL A 77 6.78 0.48 5.73
C VAL A 77 6.79 1.15 7.11
N ALA A 78 5.64 1.15 7.77
CA ALA A 78 5.49 1.64 9.13
C ALA A 78 4.71 0.60 9.95
N GLU A 79 5.43 -0.29 10.64
CA GLU A 79 4.87 -1.43 11.37
C GLU A 79 3.97 -2.29 10.46
N ARG A 80 2.67 -2.36 10.77
CA ARG A 80 1.66 -3.10 10.01
C ARG A 80 0.96 -2.25 8.94
N LYS A 81 1.57 -1.15 8.53
CA LYS A 81 1.04 -0.21 7.53
C LYS A 81 2.01 -0.07 6.37
N LEU A 82 1.45 0.15 5.19
CA LEU A 82 2.17 0.71 4.06
C LEU A 82 1.67 2.14 3.85
N LEU A 83 2.57 3.11 3.97
CA LEU A 83 2.31 4.50 3.64
C LEU A 83 2.52 4.64 2.14
N PHE A 84 1.44 4.84 1.41
CA PHE A 84 1.47 4.96 -0.05
C PHE A 84 1.36 6.42 -0.46
N ASP A 85 2.10 6.80 -1.50
CA ASP A 85 1.92 8.06 -2.21
C ASP A 85 1.95 7.78 -3.72
N GLY A 86 0.89 8.16 -4.44
CA GLY A 86 0.77 7.89 -5.85
C GLY A 86 -0.67 7.99 -6.36
N LYS A 87 -0.99 7.16 -7.35
CA LYS A 87 -2.31 7.12 -7.98
C LYS A 87 -2.88 5.71 -7.95
N ILE A 88 -4.14 5.60 -7.50
CA ILE A 88 -4.97 4.40 -7.61
C ILE A 88 -6.17 4.76 -8.46
N VAL A 89 -6.48 3.95 -9.48
CA VAL A 89 -7.69 4.12 -10.30
C VAL A 89 -8.49 2.84 -10.28
N SER A 90 -9.74 2.92 -9.82
CA SER A 90 -10.70 1.81 -9.95
C SER A 90 -11.82 2.18 -10.91
N ARG A 91 -12.24 1.25 -11.76
CA ARG A 91 -13.47 1.36 -12.54
C ARG A 91 -14.23 0.05 -12.43
N ILE A 92 -15.46 0.14 -11.94
CA ILE A 92 -16.41 -0.97 -11.87
C ILE A 92 -17.65 -0.52 -12.64
N GLU A 93 -18.21 -1.38 -13.49
CA GLU A 93 -19.19 -1.01 -14.51
C GLU A 93 -20.41 -0.30 -13.94
N TYR A 94 -20.86 -0.73 -12.76
CA TYR A 94 -22.10 -0.30 -12.11
C TYR A 94 -21.88 0.62 -10.90
N ILE A 95 -20.62 0.95 -10.55
CA ILE A 95 -20.29 1.86 -9.45
C ILE A 95 -19.88 3.21 -10.03
N ASN A 96 -20.21 4.32 -9.36
CA ASN A 96 -19.86 5.67 -9.80
C ASN A 96 -20.30 5.96 -11.25
N GLU A 97 -21.49 5.47 -11.65
CA GLU A 97 -22.01 5.57 -13.03
C GLU A 97 -21.05 4.97 -14.09
N GLY A 98 -20.25 3.97 -13.68
CA GLY A 98 -19.18 3.41 -14.49
C GLY A 98 -17.98 4.34 -14.68
N LYS A 99 -17.96 5.54 -14.12
CA LYS A 99 -16.82 6.45 -14.26
C LYS A 99 -15.65 5.95 -13.41
N PRO A 100 -14.40 6.04 -13.89
CA PRO A 100 -13.23 5.77 -13.07
C PRO A 100 -13.23 6.61 -11.80
N CYS A 101 -12.89 5.99 -10.67
CA CYS A 101 -12.61 6.68 -9.43
C CYS A 101 -11.09 6.79 -9.25
N GLU A 102 -10.59 8.03 -9.28
CA GLU A 102 -9.17 8.33 -9.11
C GLU A 102 -8.88 8.79 -7.68
N ARG A 103 -7.90 8.15 -7.04
CA ARG A 103 -7.35 8.56 -5.75
C ARG A 103 -5.89 8.93 -5.97
N VAL A 104 -5.53 10.17 -5.66
CA VAL A 104 -4.19 10.71 -5.88
C VAL A 104 -3.63 11.24 -4.57
N GLY A 105 -2.34 11.01 -4.34
CA GLY A 105 -1.60 11.49 -3.18
C GLY A 105 -1.49 10.44 -2.07
N PRO A 106 -1.31 10.88 -0.82
CA PRO A 106 -1.08 9.98 0.30
C PRO A 106 -2.30 9.11 0.65
N GLN A 107 -2.09 7.80 0.83
CA GLN A 107 -3.05 6.85 1.38
C GLN A 107 -2.37 5.83 2.30
N VAL A 108 -3.14 5.06 3.06
CA VAL A 108 -2.60 4.06 3.99
C VAL A 108 -3.20 2.70 3.72
N PHE A 109 -2.37 1.70 3.49
CA PHE A 109 -2.78 0.30 3.54
C PHE A 109 -2.47 -0.29 4.92
N ARG A 110 -3.39 -1.09 5.49
CA ARG A 110 -3.27 -1.64 6.84
C ARG A 110 -3.44 -3.15 6.86
N ALA A 111 -2.52 -3.87 7.50
CA ALA A 111 -2.67 -5.28 7.83
C ALA A 111 -3.27 -5.43 9.24
N THR A 112 -4.53 -5.86 9.34
CA THR A 112 -5.24 -5.98 10.63
C THR A 112 -5.38 -7.45 11.06
N GLY A 113 -5.15 -7.74 12.35
CA GLY A 113 -5.36 -9.07 12.92
C GLY A 113 -4.52 -10.17 12.24
N THR A 114 -5.19 -11.23 11.79
CA THR A 114 -4.56 -12.42 11.16
C THR A 114 -4.57 -12.38 9.63
N ARG A 115 -5.05 -11.29 9.01
CA ARG A 115 -5.14 -11.13 7.55
C ARG A 115 -3.76 -11.26 6.90
N LYS A 116 -3.73 -11.82 5.69
CA LYS A 116 -2.54 -12.03 4.86
C LYS A 116 -2.41 -11.01 3.72
N TYR A 117 -2.94 -9.81 3.96
CA TYR A 117 -2.93 -8.69 3.03
C TYR A 117 -2.98 -7.36 3.79
N TRP A 118 -2.50 -6.30 3.14
CA TRP A 118 -2.76 -4.91 3.54
C TRP A 118 -3.94 -4.38 2.73
N ARG A 119 -4.94 -3.84 3.43
CA ARG A 119 -6.14 -3.25 2.81
C ARG A 119 -6.07 -1.73 2.81
N LEU A 120 -6.45 -1.09 1.72
CA LEU A 120 -6.62 0.36 1.65
C LEU A 120 -7.56 0.86 2.75
N PHE A 121 -7.11 1.83 3.55
CA PHE A 121 -7.90 2.40 4.63
C PHE A 121 -8.93 3.41 4.13
N GLU A 122 -8.53 4.28 3.21
CA GLU A 122 -9.35 5.31 2.53
C GLU A 122 -10.26 4.68 1.46
N LYS A 123 -11.07 3.73 1.90
CA LYS A 123 -11.83 2.80 1.06
C LYS A 123 -13.05 3.40 0.34
N LEU A 124 -13.45 4.63 0.66
CA LEU A 124 -14.65 5.22 0.06
C LEU A 124 -14.41 5.45 -1.45
N ASN A 125 -15.38 5.07 -2.27
CA ASN A 125 -15.38 5.35 -3.70
C ASN A 125 -15.77 6.82 -3.95
N CYS A 126 -15.55 7.29 -5.17
CA CYS A 126 -15.80 8.65 -5.62
C CYS A 126 -17.30 8.98 -5.65
N ASP A 127 -18.16 7.96 -5.66
CA ASP A 127 -19.61 8.11 -5.44
C ASP A 127 -19.98 8.48 -3.98
N ARG A 128 -19.01 8.42 -3.06
CA ARG A 128 -19.12 8.71 -1.62
C ARG A 128 -20.05 7.79 -0.83
N ILE A 129 -20.45 6.65 -1.38
CA ILE A 129 -21.35 5.68 -0.75
C ILE A 129 -20.71 4.29 -0.74
N THR A 130 -20.09 3.91 -1.85
CA THR A 130 -19.56 2.56 -2.04
C THR A 130 -18.18 2.42 -1.43
N THR A 131 -17.85 1.22 -0.96
CA THR A 131 -16.57 0.90 -0.37
C THR A 131 -15.77 -0.02 -1.28
N ASP A 132 -14.59 0.42 -1.72
CA ASP A 132 -13.63 -0.38 -2.46
C ASP A 132 -12.64 -1.03 -1.47
N TYR A 133 -12.78 -2.34 -1.23
CA TYR A 133 -11.71 -3.10 -0.60
C TYR A 133 -10.64 -3.44 -1.63
N ILE A 134 -9.55 -2.66 -1.61
CA ILE A 134 -8.35 -2.88 -2.41
C ILE A 134 -7.28 -3.48 -1.50
N ASP A 135 -6.81 -4.67 -1.86
CA ASP A 135 -5.92 -5.49 -1.04
C ASP A 135 -4.62 -5.81 -1.81
N ILE A 136 -3.49 -5.63 -1.12
CA ILE A 136 -2.15 -6.07 -1.55
C ILE A 136 -1.74 -7.22 -0.64
N PHE A 137 -1.50 -8.40 -1.19
CA PHE A 137 -1.13 -9.58 -0.40
C PHE A 137 0.36 -9.57 -0.04
N PHE A 138 0.75 -10.33 0.99
CA PHE A 138 2.11 -10.36 1.54
C PHE A 138 3.19 -10.92 0.59
#